data_AF-A0A9W4E1L4-F1
#
_entry.id   AF-A0A9W4E1L4-F1
#
_cell.length_a   1.000
_cell.length_b   1.000
_cell.length_c   1.000
_cell.angle_alpha   90.00
_cell.angle_beta   90.00
_cell.angle_gamma   90.00
#
_symmetry.space_group_name_H-M   'P 1'
#
loop_
_entity.id
_entity.type
_entity.pdbx_description
1 polymer ?
#
loop_
_entity_poly.entity_id
_entity_poly.type
_entity_poly.pdbx_seq_one_letter_code
_entity_poly.pdbx_strand_id
1 'polypeptide(L)' 'MYGGTLDQANAALRAYVQEHGDRPWTAEELAELARLRARWTAAARGSGVGIRAVSGPVTGAAVVTAA' A
#
# COMPACT_ATOMS: atom_id res chain seq x y z
N MET A 1 -19.76 12.86 2.30
CA MET A 1 -18.55 12.37 1.62
C MET A 1 -17.36 12.52 2.56
N TYR A 2 -16.93 11.46 3.25
CA TYR A 2 -15.78 11.50 4.18
C TYR A 2 -14.59 10.63 3.72
N GLY A 3 -14.55 10.22 2.45
CA GLY A 3 -13.55 9.26 1.95
C GLY A 3 -12.60 9.76 0.85
N GLY A 4 -12.84 10.93 0.25
CA GLY A 4 -12.25 11.28 -1.05
C GLY A 4 -10.71 11.26 -1.11
N THR A 5 -10.03 11.73 -0.07
CA THR A 5 -8.57 11.86 -0.07
C THR A 5 -7.86 10.57 0.36
N LEU A 6 -8.44 9.83 1.31
CA LEU A 6 -7.88 8.57 1.79
C LEU A 6 -8.10 7.44 0.79
N ASP A 7 -9.32 7.33 0.24
CA ASP A 7 -9.67 6.31 -0.74
C ASP A 7 -8.86 6.50 -2.03
N GLN A 8 -8.72 7.74 -2.51
CA GLN A 8 -7.88 8.05 -3.66
C GLN A 8 -6.40 7.71 -3.41
N ALA A 9 -5.86 8.04 -2.23
CA ALA A 9 -4.47 7.70 -1.91
C ALA A 9 -4.26 6.18 -1.86
N ASN A 10 -5.24 5.44 -1.34
CA ASN A 10 -5.21 3.97 -1.30
C ASN A 10 -5.35 3.36 -2.71
N ALA A 11 -6.21 3.92 -3.56
CA ALA A 11 -6.38 3.47 -4.93
C ALA A 11 -5.09 3.66 -5.75
N ALA A 12 -4.42 4.81 -5.62
CA ALA A 12 -3.13 5.06 -6.27
C ALA A 12 -2.06 4.07 -5.82
N LEU A 13 -1.97 3.79 -4.52
CA LEU A 13 -1.03 2.80 -3.97
C LEU A 13 -1.30 1.39 -4.54
N ARG A 14 -2.57 0.97 -4.57
CA ARG A 14 -2.96 -0.35 -5.10
C ARG A 14 -2.70 -0.48 -6.59
N ALA A 15 -3.05 0.54 -7.36
CA ALA A 15 -2.81 0.55 -8.81
C ALA A 15 -1.31 0.39 -9.11
N TYR A 16 -0.46 1.13 -8.40
CA TYR A 16 0.99 1.07 -8.59
C TYR A 16 1.57 -0.33 -8.31
N VAL A 17 1.16 -0.97 -7.22
CA VAL A 17 1.59 -2.33 -6.88
C VAL A 17 1.05 -3.36 -7.90
N GLN A 18 -0.21 -3.22 -8.32
CA GLN A 18 -0.83 -4.13 -9.29
C GLN A 18 -0.18 -4.02 -10.68
N GLU A 19 0.14 -2.81 -11.13
CA GLU A 19 0.82 -2.57 -12.40
C GLU A 19 2.26 -3.09 -12.39
N HIS A 20 2.96 -2.98 -11.24
CA HIS A 20 4.30 -3.50 -11.09
C HIS A 20 4.35 -5.04 -11.21
N GLY A 21 3.35 -5.74 -10.66
CA GLY A 21 3.27 -7.20 -10.71
C GLY A 21 4.42 -7.87 -9.94
N ASP A 22 4.88 -9.03 -10.43
CA ASP A 22 5.91 -9.86 -9.78
C ASP A 22 7.35 -9.54 -10.22
N ARG A 23 7.54 -8.47 -10.99
CA ARG A 23 8.89 -8.07 -11.44
C ARG A 23 9.73 -7.60 -10.24
N PRO A 24 11.07 -7.66 -10.31
CA PRO A 24 11.90 -7.12 -9.25
C PRO A 24 11.76 -5.59 -9.18
N TRP A 25 11.68 -5.08 -7.96
CA TRP A 25 11.61 -3.64 -7.70
C TRP A 25 12.97 -2.97 -7.86
N THR A 26 13.01 -1.85 -8.59
CA THR A 26 14.19 -0.96 -8.57
C THR A 26 14.16 -0.04 -7.35
N ALA A 27 15.31 0.58 -7.05
CA ALA A 27 15.41 1.55 -5.95
C ALA A 27 14.47 2.75 -6.16
N GLU A 28 14.30 3.21 -7.40
CA GLU A 28 13.39 4.29 -7.77
C GLU A 28 11.94 3.89 -7.54
N GLU A 29 11.56 2.67 -7.91
CA GLU A 29 10.20 2.16 -7.71
C GLU A 29 9.88 1.97 -6.23
N LEU A 30 10.85 1.52 -5.43
CA LEU A 30 10.71 1.46 -3.97
C LEU A 30 10.56 2.86 -3.36
N ALA A 31 11.28 3.86 -3.88
CA ALA A 31 11.15 5.24 -3.44
C ALA A 31 9.75 5.80 -3.77
N GLU A 32 9.21 5.49 -4.94
CA GLU A 32 7.85 5.90 -5.32
C GLU A 32 6.79 5.19 -4.48
N LEU A 33 6.96 3.88 -4.23
CA LEU A 33 6.09 3.13 -3.32
C LEU A 33 6.10 3.74 -1.91
N ALA A 34 7.27 4.16 -1.41
CA ALA A 34 7.40 4.83 -0.12
C ALA A 34 6.67 6.18 -0.10
N ARG A 35 6.72 6.96 -1.18
CA ARG A 35 5.99 8.23 -1.32
C ARG A 35 4.47 8.02 -1.31
N LEU A 36 3.96 7.05 -2.08
CA LEU A 36 2.54 6.72 -2.11
C LEU A 36 2.05 6.28 -0.73
N ARG A 37 2.83 5.43 -0.03
CA ARG A 37 2.53 5.00 1.34
C ARG A 37 2.52 6.18 2.32
N ALA A 38 3.45 7.13 2.19
CA ALA A 38 3.48 8.32 3.03
C ALA A 38 2.23 9.19 2.83
N ARG A 39 1.79 9.38 1.57
CA ARG A 39 0.57 10.12 1.24
C ARG A 39 -0.68 9.45 1.84
N TRP A 40 -0.81 8.13 1.71
CA TRP A 40 -1.91 7.39 2.34
C TRP A 40 -1.88 7.52 3.86
N THR A 41 -0.70 7.40 4.48
CA THR A 41 -0.54 7.51 5.94
C THR A 41 -0.95 8.89 6.45
N ALA A 42 -0.59 9.96 5.73
CA ALA A 42 -0.99 11.32 6.07
C ALA A 42 -2.51 11.50 5.98
N ALA A 43 -3.13 10.99 4.91
CA ALA A 43 -4.58 11.01 4.75
C ALA A 43 -5.29 10.22 5.86
N ALA A 44 -4.79 9.03 6.21
CA ALA A 44 -5.36 8.16 7.24
C ALA A 44 -5.36 8.83 8.62
N ARG A 45 -4.26 9.50 8.97
CA ARG A 45 -4.18 10.31 10.21
C ARG A 45 -5.20 11.46 10.21
N GLY A 46 -5.37 12.15 9.08
CA GLY A 46 -6.36 13.22 8.93
C GLY A 46 -7.82 12.74 9.00
N SER A 47 -8.07 11.49 8.60
CA SER A 47 -9.40 10.86 8.65
C SER A 47 -9.73 10.19 9.99
N GLY A 48 -8.85 10.24 10.99
CA GLY A 48 -9.05 9.60 12.28
C GLY A 48 -8.94 8.06 12.25
N VAL A 49 -8.38 7.50 11.17
CA VAL A 49 -8.13 6.06 11.08
C VAL A 49 -6.92 5.71 11.94
N GLY A 50 -7.14 4.89 12.97
CA GLY A 50 -6.08 4.40 13.83
C GLY A 50 -5.16 3.43 13.09
N ILE A 51 -3.91 3.82 12.86
CA ILE A 51 -2.88 2.92 12.32
C ILE A 51 -2.18 2.24 13.50
N ARG A 52 -2.45 0.94 13.69
CA ARG A 52 -1.74 0.12 14.67
C ARG A 52 -0.64 -0.68 13.96
N ALA A 53 0.59 -0.56 14.46
CA ALA A 53 1.66 -1.46 14.05
C ALA A 53 1.34 -2.88 14.55
N VAL A 54 1.35 -3.86 13.63
CA VAL A 54 1.26 -5.27 13.99
C VAL A 54 2.68 -5.77 14.21
N SER A 55 2.97 -6.25 15.41
CA SER A 55 4.25 -6.91 15.74
C SER A 55 4.08 -8.42 15.61
N GLY A 56 5.02 -9.06 14.91
CA GLY A 56 5.03 -10.51 14.67
C GLY A 56 5.40 -10.83 13.22
N PRO A 57 5.85 -12.05 12.93
CA PRO A 57 6.08 -12.49 11.55
C PRO A 57 4.76 -12.44 10.77
N VAL A 58 4.79 -11.81 9.59
CA VAL A 58 3.67 -11.87 8.64
C VAL A 58 3.75 -13.22 7.94
N THR A 59 3.02 -14.21 8.44
CA THR A 59 2.89 -15.51 7.79
C THR A 59 1.89 -15.38 6.64
N GLY A 60 2.37 -15.00 5.46
CA GLY A 60 1.59 -15.06 4.22
C GLY A 60 1.51 -16.51 3.74
N ALA A 61 0.41 -17.21 4.02
CA ALA A 61 0.13 -18.49 3.38
C ALA A 61 -0.05 -18.26 1.87
N ALA A 62 0.69 -19.05 1.09
CA ALA A 62 0.89 -18.97 -0.35
C ALA A 62 -0.38 -18.79 -1.19
N VAL A 63 -0.28 -17.98 -2.25
CA VAL A 63 -1.11 -18.12 -3.45
C VAL A 63 -0.19 -18.56 -4.59
N VAL A 64 0.10 -19.85 -4.65
CA VAL A 64 0.62 -20.49 -5.87
C VAL A 64 -0.59 -21.05 -6.58
N THR A 65 -1.07 -20.34 -7.60
CA THR A 65 -2.06 -20.89 -8.53
C THR A 65 -1.28 -21.51 -9.69
N ALA A 66 -1.07 -22.82 -9.65
CA ALA A 66 -0.69 -23.59 -10.82
C ALA A 66 -1.95 -23.91 -11.63
N ALA A 67 -1.86 -23.76 -12.96
CA ALA A 67 -2.81 -24.30 -13.93
C ALA A 67 -2.10 -25.40 -14.73
#